data_AF-A0A9C9PL86-F1
#
_entry.id   AF-A0A9C9PL86-F1
#
_cell.length_a   1.000
_cell.length_b   1.000
_cell.length_c   1.000
_cell.angle_alpha   90.00
_cell.angle_beta   90.00
_cell.angle_gamma   90.00
#
_symmetry.space_group_name_H-M   'P 1'
#
loop_
_entity.id
_entity.type
_entity.pdbx_description
1 polymer ?
#
loop_
_entity_poly.entity_id
_entity_poly.type
_entity_poly.pdbx_seq_one_letter_code
_entity_poly.pdbx_strand_id
1 'polypeptide(L)' 'MQKLITIGLDDDNEEDMTLQEHLTDYLENDWKVIQMIPVGSGVGNGDQESGGYVAGWIAVLLEKES' A
#
# COMPACT_ATOMS: atom_id res chain seq x y z
N MET A 1 6.95 19.48 -4.87
CA MET A 1 5.74 19.26 -4.04
C MET A 1 5.73 17.83 -3.53
N GLN A 2 5.39 17.58 -2.26
CA GLN A 2 5.37 16.23 -1.67
C GLN A 2 3.94 15.77 -1.32
N LYS A 3 3.67 14.47 -1.44
CA LYS A 3 2.38 13.83 -1.12
C LYS A 3 2.61 12.47 -0.49
N LEU A 4 1.96 12.19 0.64
CA LEU A 4 1.95 10.86 1.27
C LEU A 4 0.62 10.16 0.94
N ILE A 5 0.68 8.92 0.48
CA ILE A 5 -0.51 8.07 0.23
C ILE A 5 -0.37 6.74 0.98
N THR A 6 -1.48 6.03 1.14
CA THR A 6 -1.51 4.68 1.74
C THR A 6 -2.21 3.71 0.79
N ILE A 7 -1.63 2.55 0.58
CA ILE A 7 -2.13 1.49 -0.31
C ILE A 7 -2.39 0.24 0.56
N GLY A 8 -3.60 -0.31 0.48
CA GLY A 8 -3.95 -1.56 1.15
C GLY A 8 -3.40 -2.75 0.38
N LEU A 9 -2.95 -3.78 1.10
CA LEU A 9 -2.53 -5.06 0.55
C LEU A 9 -3.63 -6.07 0.87
N ASP A 10 -4.71 -6.09 0.09
CA ASP A 10 -5.72 -7.14 0.22
C ASP A 10 -5.19 -8.47 -0.31
N ASP A 11 -5.48 -9.57 0.38
CA ASP A 11 -5.08 -10.95 0.03
C ASP A 11 -6.28 -11.74 -0.56
N ASP A 12 -7.41 -11.05 -0.78
CA ASP A 12 -8.59 -11.61 -1.40
C ASP A 12 -8.42 -11.56 -2.93
N ASN A 13 -7.97 -12.71 -3.44
CA ASN A 13 -7.73 -13.17 -4.80
C ASN A 13 -8.83 -12.88 -5.86
N GLU A 14 -9.77 -11.96 -5.62
CA GLU A 14 -10.81 -11.55 -6.57
C GLU A 14 -10.54 -10.19 -7.25
N GLU A 15 -9.72 -9.30 -6.69
CA GLU A 15 -9.25 -8.08 -7.40
C GLU A 15 -7.82 -7.69 -6.94
N ASP A 16 -6.83 -8.56 -7.17
CA ASP A 16 -5.39 -8.33 -6.91
C ASP A 16 -4.84 -7.13 -7.72
N MET A 17 -5.21 -5.91 -7.35
CA MET A 17 -4.60 -4.71 -7.91
C MET A 17 -3.21 -4.55 -7.32
N THR A 18 -2.20 -4.63 -8.20
CA THR A 18 -0.80 -4.54 -7.76
C THR A 18 -0.48 -3.13 -7.24
N LEU A 19 0.52 -3.01 -6.36
CA LEU A 19 1.06 -1.71 -5.91
C LEU A 19 1.36 -0.77 -7.10
N GLN A 20 1.76 -1.34 -8.23
CA GLN A 20 2.04 -0.61 -9.45
C GLN A 20 0.80 0.09 -9.99
N GLU A 21 -0.37 -0.55 -9.98
CA GLU A 21 -1.63 0.03 -10.47
C GLU A 21 -2.07 1.24 -9.64
N HIS A 22 -1.94 1.16 -8.32
CA HIS A 22 -2.18 2.30 -7.43
C HIS A 22 -1.22 3.47 -7.64
N LEU A 23 -0.05 3.23 -8.23
CA LEU A 23 0.98 4.23 -8.49
C LEU A 23 0.97 4.75 -9.93
N THR A 24 0.35 4.04 -10.89
CA THR A 24 0.36 4.37 -12.32
C THR A 24 0.02 5.84 -12.57
N ASP A 25 -1.13 6.29 -12.07
CA ASP A 25 -1.59 7.68 -12.25
C ASP A 25 -0.57 8.71 -11.74
N TYR A 26 0.10 8.41 -10.64
CA TYR A 26 1.12 9.29 -10.07
C TYR A 26 2.36 9.32 -10.96
N LEU A 27 2.85 8.15 -11.38
CA LEU A 27 4.03 8.02 -12.22
C LEU A 27 3.83 8.67 -13.59
N GLU A 28 2.64 8.52 -14.20
CA GLU A 28 2.28 9.18 -15.46
C GLU A 28 2.17 10.71 -15.34
N ASN A 29 1.93 11.22 -14.13
CA ASN A 29 1.85 12.66 -13.84
C ASN A 29 3.15 13.22 -13.27
N ASP A 30 4.31 12.65 -13.60
CA ASP A 30 5.65 13.09 -13.18
C ASP A 30 5.90 13.08 -11.67
N TRP A 31 5.14 12.28 -10.91
CA TRP A 31 5.47 12.03 -9.51
C TRP A 31 6.52 10.93 -9.41
N LYS A 32 7.48 11.12 -8.51
CA LYS A 32 8.53 10.15 -8.18
C LYS A 32 8.24 9.55 -6.81
N VAL A 33 8.39 8.23 -6.67
CA VAL A 33 8.37 7.57 -5.36
C VAL A 33 9.69 7.87 -4.65
N ILE A 34 9.61 8.51 -3.50
CA ILE A 34 10.77 8.84 -2.65
C ILE A 34 10.98 7.77 -1.59
N GLN A 35 9.91 7.30 -0.97
CA GLN A 35 9.99 6.32 0.10
C GLN A 35 8.75 5.44 0.15
N MET A 36 8.94 4.16 0.44
CA MET A 36 7.85 3.23 0.77
C MET A 36 8.09 2.70 2.18
N ILE A 37 7.07 2.80 3.03
CA ILE A 37 7.11 2.39 4.43
C ILE A 37 6.04 1.32 4.62
N PRO A 38 6.40 0.06 4.92
CA PRO A 38 5.41 -0.91 5.33
C PRO A 38 4.82 -0.44 6.65
N VAL A 39 3.51 -0.17 6.66
CA VAL A 39 2.77 0.17 7.87
C VAL A 39 2.19 -1.14 8.35
N GLY A 40 2.73 -1.62 9.47
CA GLY A 40 2.78 -3.04 9.85
C GLY A 40 1.49 -3.84 9.68
N SER A 41 1.68 -5.15 9.51
CA SER A 41 0.66 -6.16 9.77
C SER A 41 0.12 -5.97 11.19
N GLY A 42 -1.18 -5.75 11.31
CA GLY A 42 -1.82 -5.78 12.62
C GLY A 42 -1.44 -7.07 13.32
N VAL A 43 -0.89 -6.96 14.53
CA VAL A 43 -0.66 -8.09 15.42
C VAL A 43 -2.04 -8.62 15.79
N GLY A 44 -2.57 -9.52 14.96
CA GLY A 44 -3.65 -10.41 15.38
C GLY A 44 -3.06 -11.30 16.46
N ASN A 45 -3.44 -11.06 17.72
CA ASN A 45 -3.40 -12.12 18.71
C ASN A 45 -4.29 -13.23 18.15
N GLY A 46 -3.68 -14.23 17.52
CA GLY A 46 -4.41 -15.35 16.96
C GLY A 46 -5.12 -16.09 18.06
N ASP A 47 -6.41 -15.81 18.24
CA ASP A 47 -7.32 -16.79 18.80
C ASP A 47 -7.53 -17.86 17.73
N GLN A 48 -7.10 -19.07 18.08
CA GLN A 48 -6.95 -20.25 17.22
C GLN A 48 -8.29 -20.86 16.77
N GLU A 49 -9.32 -20.10 16.37
CA GLU A 49 -10.60 -20.72 15.95
C GLU A 49 -11.31 -20.06 14.75
N SER A 50 -10.73 -19.06 14.08
CA SER A 50 -11.22 -18.61 12.76
C SER A 50 -10.10 -17.99 11.94
N GLY A 51 -9.82 -18.56 10.77
CA GLY A 51 -8.74 -18.15 9.87
C GLY A 51 -8.92 -16.75 9.28
N GLY A 52 -8.51 -15.73 10.02
CA GLY A 52 -8.40 -14.34 9.54
C GLY A 52 -6.94 -13.93 9.40
N TYR A 53 -6.38 -14.07 8.21
CA TYR A 53 -5.11 -13.47 7.83
C TYR A 53 -5.34 -11.96 7.60
N VAL A 54 -4.44 -11.10 8.10
CA VAL A 54 -4.64 -9.64 8.06
C VAL A 54 -3.84 -9.02 6.91
N ALA A 55 -4.58 -8.48 5.94
CA ALA A 55 -4.13 -7.57 4.88
C ALA A 55 -3.28 -6.41 5.43
N GLY A 56 -2.08 -6.20 4.88
CA GLY A 56 -1.13 -5.16 5.31
C GLY A 56 -1.38 -3.80 4.65
N TRP A 57 -0.61 -2.77 5.03
CA TRP A 57 -0.64 -1.46 4.37
C TRP A 57 0.76 -1.00 3.98
N ILE A 58 0.88 -0.24 2.89
CA ILE A 58 2.11 0.45 2.50
C ILE A 58 1.83 1.95 2.41
N ALA A 59 2.59 2.74 3.15
CA ALA A 59 2.62 4.19 2.96
C ALA A 59 3.68 4.54 1.90
N VAL A 60 3.31 5.37 0.92
CA VAL A 60 4.20 5.80 -0.17
C VAL A 60 4.33 7.32 -0.15
N LEU A 61 5.55 7.80 0.02
CA LEU A 61 5.89 9.22 -0.13
C LEU A 61 6.25 9.50 -1.59
N LEU A 62 5.51 10.40 -2.20
CA LEU A 62 5.66 10.87 -3.57
C LEU A 62 6.18 12.31 -3.59
N GLU A 63 6.98 12.64 -4.59
CA GLU A 63 7.45 14.00 -4.85
C GLU A 63 7.35 14.33 -6.34
N LYS A 64 6.84 15.52 -6.64
CA LYS A 64 6.83 16.09 -7.99
C LYS A 64 7.77 17.30 -8.02
N GLU A 65 8.70 17.31 -8.95
CA GLU A 65 9.53 18.49 -9.24
C GLU A 65 8.63 19.57 -9.86
N SER A 66 8.74 20.80 -9.35
CA SER A 66 8.00 21.96 -9.85
C SER A 66 8.73 22.62 -11.00
#